data_AF-M1CVM6-F1
#
_entry.id   AF-M1CVM6-F1
#
_cell.length_a   1.000
_cell.length_b   1.000
_cell.length_c   1.000
_cell.angle_alpha   90.00
_cell.angle_beta   90.00
_cell.angle_gamma   90.00
#
_symmetry.space_group_name_H-M   'P 1'
#
loop_
_entity.id
_entity.type
_entity.pdbx_description
1 polymer ?
#
loop_
_entity_poly.entity_id
_entity_poly.type
_entity_poly.pdbx_seq_one_letter_code
_entity_poly.pdbx_strand_id
1 'polypeptide(L)'
;MTQTQPGEDPTEVQNSGLSSSMYSCENLPNHVVTIVMVPFPAQGHLNQLLQLSCLISSYGLPVYYVGSATHNRQARIRANALNPSDIAKVHFHDLPTPEFDSPSPDFNALSKFPSHLQPSWDASMLLREPIASFLRDISSKARRVIVVHDPLMSYNVQDVSSLPNVESYVFNCISVFTSFHWLSLSGGISIQHEENLLKKVPSLEGIMADEARDFSTYQHQYMAIRSGDIHNTSKVNEGKLLDLLEQAETNLNKKQWAIGPVLPTKLHHISNRNDICLEWLNKQPPRSVLFISFGTTISFSDKEIKELAMGLEQSKQRFIWGVERRR
;
A
#
# COMPACT_ATOMS: atom_id res chain seq x y z
N MET A 1 3.52 6.44 -64.07
CA MET A 1 3.23 5.86 -65.40
C MET A 1 2.94 4.39 -65.14
N THR A 2 1.67 3.97 -64.99
CA THR A 2 0.66 3.65 -66.05
C THR A 2 1.01 2.37 -66.82
N GLN A 3 0.15 1.36 -67.06
CA GLN A 3 -1.31 1.11 -66.82
C GLN A 3 -1.56 -0.40 -67.14
N THR A 4 -2.57 -1.19 -66.69
CA THR A 4 -3.66 -1.12 -65.66
C THR A 4 -4.16 -2.58 -65.39
N GLN A 5 -5.08 -2.81 -64.43
CA GLN A 5 -5.90 -4.06 -64.34
C GLN A 5 -7.05 -4.03 -65.38
N PRO A 6 -7.90 -5.10 -65.53
CA PRO A 6 -9.05 -5.34 -64.62
C PRO A 6 -9.36 -6.84 -64.35
N GLY A 7 -10.31 -7.15 -63.45
CA GLY A 7 -10.86 -8.49 -63.24
C GLY A 7 -11.67 -8.69 -61.94
N GLU A 8 -12.89 -8.13 -61.88
CA GLU A 8 -13.81 -8.19 -60.72
C GLU A 8 -15.21 -8.68 -61.16
N ASP A 9 -16.04 -9.44 -60.41
CA ASP A 9 -15.95 -10.11 -59.09
C ASP A 9 -16.74 -11.47 -59.18
N PRO A 10 -17.96 -11.73 -58.63
CA PRO A 10 -18.49 -11.63 -57.26
C PRO A 10 -19.11 -12.91 -56.63
N THR A 11 -19.29 -12.86 -55.30
CA THR A 11 -20.28 -13.58 -54.44
C THR A 11 -20.35 -15.12 -54.39
N GLU A 12 -20.18 -15.67 -53.19
CA GLU A 12 -21.28 -16.36 -52.51
C GLU A 12 -21.25 -16.09 -50.99
N VAL A 13 -22.41 -15.97 -50.34
CA VAL A 13 -22.55 -15.68 -48.90
C VAL A 13 -23.44 -16.75 -48.26
N GLN A 14 -22.94 -17.42 -47.22
CA GLN A 14 -23.79 -18.11 -46.27
C GLN A 14 -23.20 -18.13 -44.86
N ASN A 15 -24.07 -17.99 -43.86
CA ASN A 15 -23.73 -17.64 -42.49
C ASN A 15 -24.51 -18.53 -41.52
N SER A 16 -23.81 -19.40 -40.78
CA SER A 16 -24.31 -20.03 -39.55
C SER A 16 -23.15 -20.71 -38.80
N GLY A 17 -23.22 -20.78 -37.46
CA GLY A 17 -22.20 -21.48 -36.66
C GLY A 17 -21.65 -20.74 -35.45
N LEU A 18 -22.50 -20.08 -34.64
CA LEU A 18 -22.12 -19.65 -33.30
C LEU A 18 -21.83 -20.89 -32.43
N SER A 19 -20.55 -21.22 -32.23
CA SER A 19 -20.11 -22.20 -31.23
C SER A 19 -19.31 -21.49 -30.14
N SER A 20 -19.89 -21.43 -28.94
CA SER A 20 -19.23 -20.94 -27.74
C SER A 20 -18.21 -21.97 -27.27
N SER A 21 -16.94 -21.81 -27.64
CA SER A 21 -15.84 -22.52 -26.98
C SER A 21 -15.66 -21.95 -25.57
N MET A 22 -16.35 -22.58 -24.61
CA MET A 22 -15.98 -22.45 -23.20
C MET A 22 -14.50 -22.82 -23.06
N TYR A 23 -13.65 -21.86 -22.69
CA TYR A 23 -12.29 -22.17 -22.27
C TYR A 23 -12.38 -22.90 -20.93
N SER A 24 -12.15 -24.21 -20.97
CA SER A 24 -12.22 -25.08 -19.81
C SER A 24 -11.18 -24.66 -18.76
N CYS A 25 -11.64 -24.54 -17.51
CA CYS A 25 -10.78 -24.18 -16.38
C CYS A 25 -10.04 -25.44 -15.88
N GLU A 26 -9.13 -25.98 -16.70
CA GLU A 26 -8.39 -27.19 -16.40
C GLU A 26 -6.87 -26.97 -16.44
N ASN A 27 -6.19 -27.48 -15.41
CA ASN A 27 -4.72 -27.60 -15.34
C ASN A 27 -3.91 -26.28 -15.35
N LEU A 28 -4.32 -25.31 -14.54
CA LEU A 28 -3.32 -24.52 -13.81
C LEU A 28 -2.50 -25.48 -12.93
N PRO A 29 -1.16 -25.37 -12.86
CA PRO A 29 -0.37 -26.18 -11.95
C PRO A 29 -0.76 -25.86 -10.50
N ASN A 30 -0.93 -26.88 -9.65
CA ASN A 30 -1.24 -26.69 -8.23
C ASN A 30 -0.17 -25.83 -7.56
N HIS A 31 -0.46 -24.53 -7.38
CA HIS A 31 0.49 -23.59 -6.83
C HIS A 31 0.80 -23.98 -5.37
N VAL A 32 2.06 -24.35 -5.16
CA VAL A 32 2.57 -24.94 -3.90
C VAL A 32 2.42 -23.96 -2.73
N VAL A 33 2.40 -22.66 -3.03
CA VAL A 33 2.01 -21.55 -2.16
C VAL A 33 1.36 -20.47 -3.02
N THR A 34 0.26 -19.87 -2.55
CA THR A 34 -0.37 -18.68 -3.13
C THR A 34 -0.30 -17.51 -2.16
N ILE A 35 -0.06 -16.28 -2.64
CA ILE A 35 0.06 -15.09 -1.81
C ILE A 35 -1.15 -14.17 -2.03
N VAL A 36 -1.70 -13.65 -0.93
CA VAL A 36 -2.81 -12.70 -0.91
C VAL A 36 -2.37 -11.44 -0.18
N MET A 37 -2.61 -10.28 -0.77
CA MET A 37 -2.16 -8.96 -0.29
C MET A 37 -3.39 -8.11 0.05
N VAL A 38 -3.55 -7.72 1.32
CA VAL A 38 -4.70 -6.94 1.81
C VAL A 38 -4.24 -5.58 2.36
N PRO A 39 -4.26 -4.50 1.56
CA PRO A 39 -3.80 -3.17 1.96
C PRO A 39 -4.89 -2.39 2.70
N PHE A 40 -4.47 -1.49 3.59
CA PHE A 40 -5.33 -0.44 4.12
C PHE A 40 -5.57 0.65 3.05
N PRO A 41 -6.78 1.23 2.93
CA PRO A 41 -7.13 2.23 1.90
C PRO A 41 -6.52 3.65 2.13
N ALA A 42 -5.21 3.72 2.36
CA ALA A 42 -4.44 4.97 2.38
C ALA A 42 -3.24 4.88 1.43
N GLN A 43 -2.86 6.01 0.80
CA GLN A 43 -1.93 6.00 -0.34
C GLN A 43 -0.56 5.37 -0.05
N GLY A 44 0.00 5.62 1.13
CA GLY A 44 1.29 5.04 1.54
C GLY A 44 1.21 3.52 1.68
N HIS A 45 0.14 3.03 2.31
CA HIS A 45 -0.13 1.62 2.60
C HIS A 45 -0.34 0.84 1.29
N LEU A 46 -1.26 1.32 0.43
CA LEU A 46 -1.51 0.80 -0.92
C LEU A 46 -0.20 0.68 -1.72
N ASN A 47 0.61 1.74 -1.73
CA ASN A 47 1.84 1.79 -2.52
C ASN A 47 2.93 0.84 -1.98
N GLN A 48 3.20 0.84 -0.67
CA GLN A 48 4.23 -0.05 -0.10
C GLN A 48 3.86 -1.53 -0.25
N LEU A 49 2.60 -1.90 -0.01
CA LEU A 49 2.16 -3.29 -0.19
C LEU A 49 2.19 -3.71 -1.67
N LEU A 50 1.92 -2.80 -2.61
CA LEU A 50 2.07 -3.07 -4.05
C LEU A 50 3.55 -3.21 -4.47
N GLN A 51 4.47 -2.45 -3.87
CA GLN A 51 5.90 -2.62 -4.08
C GLN A 51 6.37 -4.01 -3.57
N LEU A 52 5.91 -4.44 -2.40
CA LEU A 52 6.15 -5.79 -1.88
C LEU A 52 5.49 -6.88 -2.76
N SER A 53 4.29 -6.62 -3.30
CA SER A 53 3.60 -7.53 -4.23
C SER A 53 4.42 -7.76 -5.50
N CYS A 54 5.00 -6.70 -6.07
CA CYS A 54 5.87 -6.80 -7.25
C CYS A 54 7.18 -7.52 -6.94
N LEU A 55 7.76 -7.31 -5.76
CA LEU A 55 8.95 -8.02 -5.31
C LEU A 55 8.69 -9.53 -5.16
N ILE A 56 7.59 -9.91 -4.51
CA ILE A 56 7.23 -11.32 -4.29
C ILE A 56 6.82 -12.02 -5.59
N SER A 57 6.08 -11.36 -6.49
CA SER A 57 5.74 -11.92 -7.81
C SER A 57 6.97 -12.12 -8.71
N SER A 58 8.07 -11.39 -8.49
CA SER A 58 9.33 -11.62 -9.21
C SER A 58 9.98 -12.98 -8.94
N TYR A 59 9.63 -13.65 -7.84
CA TYR A 59 10.05 -15.02 -7.52
C TYR A 59 9.14 -16.10 -8.14
N GLY A 60 8.19 -15.73 -9.00
CA GLY A 60 7.29 -16.67 -9.69
C GLY A 60 6.13 -17.19 -8.85
N LEU A 61 5.88 -16.60 -7.68
CA LEU A 61 4.71 -16.89 -6.85
C LEU A 61 3.48 -16.12 -7.38
N PRO A 62 2.28 -16.72 -7.42
CA PRO A 62 1.06 -15.98 -7.75
C PRO A 62 0.70 -15.06 -6.58
N VAL A 63 0.55 -13.77 -6.88
CA VAL A 63 0.20 -12.73 -5.91
C VAL A 63 -1.13 -12.11 -6.28
N TYR A 64 -2.10 -12.22 -5.39
CA TYR A 64 -3.41 -11.56 -5.51
C TYR A 64 -3.44 -10.30 -4.66
N TYR A 65 -3.87 -9.17 -5.23
CA TYR A 65 -4.00 -7.89 -4.53
C TYR A 65 -5.48 -7.58 -4.32
N VAL A 66 -5.93 -7.72 -3.07
CA VAL A 66 -7.36 -7.82 -2.71
C VAL A 66 -7.77 -6.58 -1.94
N GLY A 67 -8.72 -5.83 -2.49
CA GLY A 67 -9.20 -4.57 -1.94
C GLY A 67 -10.36 -4.05 -2.77
N SER A 68 -10.98 -2.93 -2.38
CA SER A 68 -12.07 -2.38 -3.17
C SER A 68 -11.57 -1.84 -4.53
N ALA A 69 -12.43 -1.96 -5.55
CA ALA A 69 -12.13 -1.56 -6.92
C ALA A 69 -11.56 -0.13 -7.03
N THR A 70 -12.09 0.80 -6.22
CA THR A 70 -11.60 2.18 -6.13
C THR A 70 -10.14 2.26 -5.69
N HIS A 71 -9.77 1.56 -4.60
CA HIS A 71 -8.42 1.62 -4.04
C HIS A 71 -7.41 0.79 -4.84
N ASN A 72 -7.82 -0.35 -5.41
CA ASN A 72 -7.02 -1.10 -6.36
C ASN A 72 -6.75 -0.30 -7.65
N ARG A 73 -7.75 0.47 -8.14
CA ARG A 73 -7.58 1.38 -9.28
C ARG A 73 -6.64 2.55 -8.92
N GLN A 74 -6.76 3.11 -7.72
CA GLN A 74 -5.86 4.15 -7.22
C GLN A 74 -4.41 3.65 -7.12
N ALA A 75 -4.19 2.44 -6.57
CA ALA A 75 -2.87 1.82 -6.50
C ALA A 75 -2.25 1.66 -7.89
N ARG A 76 -2.97 1.05 -8.85
CA ARG A 76 -2.54 0.89 -10.24
C ARG A 76 -2.18 2.21 -10.93
N ILE A 77 -3.05 3.23 -10.84
CA ILE A 77 -2.84 4.53 -11.51
C ILE A 77 -1.68 5.33 -10.90
N ARG A 78 -1.45 5.20 -9.59
CA ARG A 78 -0.38 5.95 -8.88
C ARG A 78 0.96 5.23 -8.83
N ALA A 79 1.06 3.97 -9.25
CA ALA A 79 2.29 3.15 -9.30
C ALA A 79 3.35 3.59 -10.34
N ASN A 80 3.49 4.89 -10.62
CA ASN A 80 4.36 5.46 -11.66
C ASN A 80 5.87 5.20 -11.46
N ALA A 81 6.29 4.81 -10.27
CA ALA A 81 7.68 4.44 -9.97
C ALA A 81 7.96 2.93 -10.17
N LEU A 82 6.94 2.12 -10.40
CA LEU A 82 7.06 0.67 -10.66
C LEU A 82 7.03 0.38 -12.17
N ASN A 83 7.72 -0.69 -12.55
CA ASN A 83 7.72 -1.18 -13.94
C ASN A 83 6.35 -1.82 -14.27
N PRO A 84 5.66 -1.39 -15.36
CA PRO A 84 4.38 -1.97 -15.76
C PRO A 84 4.39 -3.49 -15.94
N SER A 85 5.50 -4.09 -16.39
CA SER A 85 5.58 -5.56 -16.55
C SER A 85 5.78 -6.32 -15.25
N ASP A 86 6.08 -5.65 -14.14
CA ASP A 86 6.08 -6.24 -12.80
C ASP A 86 4.72 -6.07 -12.12
N ILE A 87 4.03 -4.93 -12.34
CA ILE A 87 2.62 -4.74 -11.94
C ILE A 87 1.71 -5.76 -12.63
N ALA A 88 1.96 -6.07 -13.91
CA ALA A 88 1.18 -7.04 -14.68
C ALA A 88 1.25 -8.49 -14.17
N LYS A 89 2.18 -8.81 -13.25
CA LYS A 89 2.28 -10.11 -12.56
C LYS A 89 1.42 -10.20 -11.30
N VAL A 90 0.78 -9.09 -10.90
CA VAL A 90 -0.05 -9.00 -9.68
C VAL A 90 -1.52 -9.07 -10.09
N HIS A 91 -2.22 -10.08 -9.59
CA HIS A 91 -3.64 -10.32 -9.88
C HIS A 91 -4.53 -9.45 -8.99
N PHE A 92 -4.92 -8.27 -9.46
CA PHE A 92 -5.86 -7.41 -8.74
C PHE A 92 -7.24 -8.06 -8.66
N HIS A 93 -7.75 -8.27 -7.45
CA HIS A 93 -9.10 -8.72 -7.18
C HIS A 93 -9.91 -7.52 -6.67
N ASP A 94 -10.67 -6.93 -7.57
CA ASP A 94 -11.46 -5.71 -7.36
C ASP A 94 -12.78 -6.05 -6.67
N LEU A 95 -12.80 -5.94 -5.33
CA LEU A 95 -14.01 -6.09 -4.52
C LEU A 95 -14.98 -4.89 -4.75
N PRO A 96 -16.29 -5.05 -4.52
CA PRO A 96 -17.22 -3.92 -4.49
C PRO A 96 -16.72 -2.84 -3.53
N THR A 97 -16.68 -1.59 -3.98
CA THR A 97 -16.43 -0.45 -3.08
C THR A 97 -17.70 -0.18 -2.27
N PRO A 98 -17.67 -0.24 -0.93
CA PRO A 98 -18.81 0.16 -0.10
C PRO A 98 -19.08 1.66 -0.26
N GLU A 99 -20.31 2.09 -0.01
CA GLU A 99 -20.65 3.52 0.01
C GLU A 99 -20.14 4.18 1.29
N PHE A 100 -19.57 5.38 1.17
CA PHE A 100 -19.09 6.20 2.28
C PHE A 100 -19.03 7.68 1.90
N ASP A 101 -19.15 8.56 2.89
CA ASP A 101 -18.98 10.00 2.69
C ASP A 101 -17.53 10.35 2.35
N SER A 102 -17.32 11.13 1.29
CA SER A 102 -16.00 11.60 0.87
C SER A 102 -15.89 13.13 1.05
N PRO A 103 -15.86 13.65 2.29
CA PRO A 103 -15.77 15.08 2.54
C PRO A 103 -14.44 15.66 2.02
N SER A 104 -14.47 16.92 1.60
CA SER A 104 -13.26 17.67 1.28
C SER A 104 -12.41 17.89 2.54
N PRO A 105 -11.06 17.94 2.44
CA PRO A 105 -10.22 18.33 3.55
C PRO A 105 -10.49 19.76 4.01
N ASP A 106 -10.52 19.99 5.32
CA ASP A 106 -10.45 21.36 5.87
C ASP A 106 -9.01 21.87 5.82
N PHE A 107 -8.77 22.81 4.90
CA PHE A 107 -7.49 23.48 4.74
C PHE A 107 -7.08 24.33 5.96
N ASN A 108 -8.04 24.76 6.80
CA ASN A 108 -7.82 25.61 7.96
C ASN A 108 -7.74 24.85 9.28
N ALA A 109 -7.85 23.51 9.25
CA ALA A 109 -7.77 22.67 10.44
C ALA A 109 -6.45 22.90 11.20
N LEU A 110 -6.56 22.93 12.54
CA LEU A 110 -5.43 23.09 13.45
C LEU A 110 -4.54 21.84 13.49
N SER A 111 -5.16 20.65 13.54
CA SER A 111 -4.45 19.40 13.25
C SER A 111 -4.37 19.21 11.74
N LYS A 112 -3.22 18.72 11.26
CA LYS A 112 -3.01 18.34 9.86
C LYS A 112 -3.19 16.85 9.60
N PHE A 113 -3.74 16.12 10.58
CA PHE A 113 -4.18 14.74 10.40
C PHE A 113 -5.36 14.68 9.39
N PRO A 114 -5.38 13.72 8.44
CA PRO A 114 -6.35 13.73 7.34
C PRO A 114 -7.69 13.07 7.73
N SER A 115 -8.37 13.59 8.77
CA SER A 115 -9.63 13.02 9.29
C SER A 115 -10.76 12.92 8.25
N HIS A 116 -10.70 13.69 7.16
CA HIS A 116 -11.61 13.59 6.02
C HIS A 116 -11.58 12.22 5.31
N LEU A 117 -10.56 11.39 5.57
CA LEU A 117 -10.45 10.01 5.07
C LEU A 117 -11.09 8.96 6.00
N GLN A 118 -11.44 9.32 7.24
CA GLN A 118 -11.97 8.40 8.25
C GLN A 118 -13.17 7.57 7.75
N PRO A 119 -14.19 8.12 7.05
CA PRO A 119 -15.31 7.31 6.56
C PRO A 119 -14.90 6.23 5.55
N SER A 120 -13.81 6.45 4.80
CA SER A 120 -13.26 5.45 3.87
C SER A 120 -12.53 4.31 4.61
N TRP A 121 -11.98 4.61 5.78
CA TRP A 121 -11.36 3.63 6.68
C TRP A 121 -12.44 2.82 7.41
N ASP A 122 -13.46 3.48 7.95
CA ASP A 122 -14.61 2.81 8.59
C ASP A 122 -15.35 1.90 7.60
N ALA A 123 -15.55 2.36 6.36
CA ALA A 123 -16.11 1.55 5.29
C ALA A 123 -15.23 0.37 4.87
N SER A 124 -13.91 0.39 5.13
CA SER A 124 -13.05 -0.76 4.85
C SER A 124 -13.42 -1.98 5.69
N MET A 125 -14.04 -1.79 6.87
CA MET A 125 -14.53 -2.87 7.74
C MET A 125 -15.55 -3.78 7.04
N LEU A 126 -16.37 -3.20 6.15
CA LEU A 126 -17.39 -3.91 5.37
C LEU A 126 -16.77 -4.91 4.35
N LEU A 127 -15.46 -4.80 4.06
CA LEU A 127 -14.76 -5.72 3.17
C LEU A 127 -14.44 -7.08 3.80
N ARG A 128 -14.67 -7.29 5.12
CA ARG A 128 -14.35 -8.56 5.80
C ARG A 128 -14.98 -9.77 5.11
N GLU A 129 -16.30 -9.81 4.96
CA GLU A 129 -16.96 -11.00 4.39
C GLU A 129 -16.61 -11.24 2.90
N PRO A 130 -16.51 -10.21 2.04
CA PRO A 130 -15.94 -10.36 0.71
C PRO A 130 -14.51 -10.94 0.70
N ILE A 131 -13.64 -10.49 1.61
CA ILE A 131 -12.27 -11.02 1.78
C ILE A 131 -12.30 -12.47 2.27
N ALA A 132 -13.11 -12.79 3.30
CA ALA A 132 -13.27 -14.15 3.81
C ALA A 132 -13.80 -15.10 2.73
N SER A 133 -14.72 -14.64 1.87
CA SER A 133 -15.23 -15.41 0.73
C SER A 133 -14.14 -15.70 -0.32
N PHE A 134 -13.34 -14.69 -0.68
CA PHE A 134 -12.18 -14.87 -1.56
C PHE A 134 -11.14 -15.82 -0.95
N LEU A 135 -10.87 -15.72 0.35
CA LEU A 135 -9.94 -16.59 1.05
C LEU A 135 -10.41 -18.04 1.08
N ARG A 136 -11.72 -18.30 1.27
CA ARG A 136 -12.31 -19.65 1.17
C ARG A 136 -12.16 -20.24 -0.25
N ASP A 137 -12.41 -19.44 -1.28
CA ASP A 137 -12.25 -19.85 -2.68
C ASP A 137 -10.79 -20.21 -3.02
N ILE A 138 -9.84 -19.33 -2.69
CA ILE A 138 -8.40 -19.56 -2.93
C ILE A 138 -7.85 -20.70 -2.05
N SER A 139 -8.30 -20.81 -0.79
CA SER A 139 -7.95 -21.92 0.12
C SER A 139 -8.32 -23.29 -0.48
N SER A 140 -9.45 -23.39 -1.20
CA SER A 140 -9.86 -24.63 -1.87
C SER A 140 -9.00 -25.03 -3.08
N LYS A 141 -8.22 -24.08 -3.64
CA LYS A 141 -7.47 -24.23 -4.90
C LYS A 141 -5.95 -24.24 -4.72
N ALA A 142 -5.44 -23.77 -3.58
CA ALA A 142 -4.03 -23.66 -3.29
C ALA A 142 -3.61 -24.63 -2.17
N ARG A 143 -2.39 -25.19 -2.26
CA ARG A 143 -1.88 -26.10 -1.21
C ARG A 143 -1.61 -25.38 0.11
N ARG A 144 -1.22 -24.10 0.05
CA ARG A 144 -1.01 -23.19 1.19
C ARG A 144 -1.27 -21.76 0.73
N VAL A 145 -1.91 -20.93 1.55
CA VAL A 145 -2.17 -19.52 1.28
C VAL A 145 -1.47 -18.67 2.32
N ILE A 146 -0.81 -17.59 1.89
CA ILE A 146 -0.14 -16.63 2.77
C ILE A 146 -0.82 -15.26 2.60
N VAL A 147 -1.46 -14.77 3.65
CA VAL A 147 -2.17 -13.48 3.64
C VAL A 147 -1.27 -12.42 4.26
N VAL A 148 -0.59 -11.63 3.43
CA VAL A 148 0.18 -10.48 3.90
C VAL A 148 -0.75 -9.27 3.93
N HIS A 149 -0.96 -8.68 5.10
CA HIS A 149 -1.94 -7.61 5.29
C HIS A 149 -1.37 -6.41 6.03
N ASP A 150 -1.99 -5.27 5.83
CA ASP A 150 -1.74 -4.09 6.65
C ASP A 150 -2.17 -4.33 8.11
N PRO A 151 -1.47 -3.80 9.13
CA PRO A 151 -1.94 -3.89 10.51
C PRO A 151 -3.35 -3.30 10.68
N LEU A 152 -3.70 -2.24 9.93
CA LEU A 152 -5.02 -1.61 9.95
C LEU A 152 -6.10 -2.38 9.15
N MET A 153 -5.80 -3.59 8.67
CA MET A 153 -6.76 -4.52 8.05
C MET A 153 -6.86 -5.87 8.79
N SER A 154 -6.32 -5.95 10.02
CA SER A 154 -6.29 -7.19 10.83
C SER A 154 -7.68 -7.78 11.10
N TYR A 155 -8.70 -6.94 11.33
CA TYR A 155 -10.10 -7.35 11.44
C TYR A 155 -10.59 -8.06 10.17
N ASN A 156 -10.26 -7.51 8.99
CA ASN A 156 -10.76 -7.97 7.71
C ASN A 156 -10.22 -9.34 7.29
N VAL A 157 -9.13 -9.80 7.91
CA VAL A 157 -8.49 -11.10 7.64
C VAL A 157 -8.63 -12.09 8.80
N GLN A 158 -9.38 -11.77 9.86
CA GLN A 158 -9.46 -12.62 11.06
C GLN A 158 -9.89 -14.07 10.77
N ASP A 159 -10.69 -14.26 9.72
CA ASP A 159 -11.24 -15.55 9.29
C ASP A 159 -10.18 -16.52 8.76
N VAL A 160 -8.92 -16.10 8.54
CA VAL A 160 -7.79 -17.02 8.29
C VAL A 160 -7.65 -18.07 9.40
N SER A 161 -8.02 -17.73 10.63
CA SER A 161 -8.04 -18.65 11.78
C SER A 161 -8.97 -19.85 11.61
N SER A 162 -9.92 -19.80 10.68
CA SER A 162 -10.84 -20.90 10.35
C SER A 162 -10.36 -21.81 9.20
N LEU A 163 -9.27 -21.45 8.51
CA LEU A 163 -8.86 -22.08 7.25
C LEU A 163 -7.53 -22.85 7.42
N PRO A 164 -7.52 -24.20 7.36
CA PRO A 164 -6.40 -25.02 7.85
C PRO A 164 -5.12 -24.97 7.01
N ASN A 165 -5.14 -24.32 5.85
CA ASN A 165 -3.98 -24.13 4.97
C ASN A 165 -3.61 -22.65 4.79
N VAL A 166 -4.13 -21.74 5.62
CA VAL A 166 -3.95 -20.29 5.49
C VAL A 166 -3.22 -19.73 6.71
N GLU A 167 -2.18 -18.93 6.45
CA GLU A 167 -1.41 -18.21 7.48
C GLU A 167 -1.38 -16.71 7.13
N SER A 168 -1.49 -15.83 8.11
CA SER A 168 -1.41 -14.37 7.89
C SER A 168 -0.12 -13.77 8.46
N TYR A 169 0.35 -12.69 7.84
CA TYR A 169 1.49 -11.90 8.30
C TYR A 169 1.16 -10.42 8.19
N VAL A 170 1.49 -9.64 9.22
CA VAL A 170 1.38 -8.18 9.16
C VAL A 170 2.56 -7.62 8.39
N PHE A 171 2.31 -6.70 7.46
CA PHE A 171 3.33 -5.86 6.84
C PHE A 171 3.32 -4.47 7.46
N ASN A 172 4.32 -4.19 8.32
CA ASN A 172 4.48 -2.91 8.99
C ASN A 172 5.12 -1.90 8.03
N CYS A 173 4.29 -1.02 7.50
CA CYS A 173 4.65 0.07 6.59
C CYS A 173 5.12 1.37 7.30
N ILE A 174 5.22 1.32 8.63
CA ILE A 174 5.73 2.37 9.54
C ILE A 174 7.05 1.91 10.17
N SER A 175 7.80 2.85 10.79
CA SER A 175 9.04 2.50 11.50
C SER A 175 8.77 1.63 12.73
N VAL A 176 9.70 0.75 13.04
CA VAL A 176 9.64 -0.13 14.23
C VAL A 176 9.62 0.70 15.52
N PHE A 177 10.30 1.85 15.53
CA PHE A 177 10.17 2.87 16.57
C PHE A 177 8.71 3.27 16.84
N THR A 178 7.90 3.48 15.79
CA THR A 178 6.50 3.90 15.93
C THR A 178 5.63 2.77 16.48
N SER A 179 5.83 1.54 15.99
CA SER A 179 5.12 0.35 16.50
C SER A 179 5.46 0.08 17.97
N PHE A 180 6.75 0.16 18.33
CA PHE A 180 7.22 -0.02 19.70
C PHE A 180 6.68 1.07 20.64
N HIS A 181 6.64 2.33 20.19
CA HIS A 181 6.05 3.41 20.97
C HIS A 181 4.55 3.22 21.21
N TRP A 182 3.77 2.80 20.20
CA TRP A 182 2.35 2.47 20.41
C TRP A 182 2.15 1.34 21.41
N LEU A 183 2.91 0.23 21.28
CA LEU A 183 2.83 -0.90 22.22
C LEU A 183 3.21 -0.51 23.66
N SER A 184 4.12 0.47 23.84
CA SER A 184 4.46 1.02 25.15
C SER A 184 3.29 1.79 25.79
N LEU A 185 2.54 2.56 25.00
CA LEU A 185 1.41 3.38 25.47
C LEU A 185 0.15 2.54 25.72
N SER A 186 -0.07 1.50 24.91
CA SER A 186 -1.15 0.52 25.12
C SER A 186 -0.88 -0.46 26.29
N GLY A 187 0.20 -0.25 27.06
CA GLY A 187 0.55 -1.07 28.23
C GLY A 187 1.04 -2.48 27.92
N GLY A 188 1.34 -2.80 26.65
CA GLY A 188 1.66 -4.17 26.21
C GLY A 188 3.08 -4.64 26.56
N ILE A 189 3.98 -3.74 26.97
CA ILE A 189 5.41 -4.06 27.19
C ILE A 189 5.94 -3.36 28.45
N SER A 190 6.54 -4.12 29.37
CA SER A 190 7.33 -3.57 30.49
C SER A 190 8.75 -3.23 30.01
N ILE A 191 8.97 -2.00 29.56
CA ILE A 191 10.22 -1.57 28.88
C ILE A 191 11.30 -1.18 29.91
N GLN A 192 11.74 -2.17 30.70
CA GLN A 192 12.71 -2.00 31.79
C GLN A 192 14.08 -1.43 31.32
N HIS A 193 14.40 -1.54 30.02
CA HIS A 193 15.72 -1.20 29.48
C HIS A 193 15.77 0.12 28.69
N GLU A 194 14.64 0.75 28.34
CA GLU A 194 14.61 1.99 27.52
C GLU A 194 13.64 3.09 28.00
N GLU A 195 13.24 3.11 29.27
CA GLU A 195 12.42 4.22 29.84
C GLU A 195 12.97 5.62 29.49
N ASN A 196 14.29 5.78 29.45
CA ASN A 196 14.97 7.06 29.19
C ASN A 196 14.93 7.51 27.71
N LEU A 197 14.43 6.67 26.80
CA LEU A 197 14.08 7.04 25.43
C LEU A 197 12.59 7.36 25.33
N LEU A 198 11.73 6.54 25.95
CA LEU A 198 10.28 6.82 26.03
C LEU A 198 9.98 8.18 26.67
N LYS A 199 10.67 8.53 27.76
CA LYS A 199 10.60 9.84 28.44
C LYS A 199 11.06 11.05 27.58
N LYS A 200 11.54 10.81 26.35
CA LYS A 200 11.92 11.85 25.38
C LYS A 200 11.01 11.88 24.15
N VAL A 201 10.10 10.92 24.00
CA VAL A 201 9.13 10.93 22.89
C VAL A 201 8.01 11.92 23.25
N PRO A 202 7.59 12.81 22.33
CA PRO A 202 6.44 13.67 22.56
C PRO A 202 5.15 12.88 22.82
N SER A 203 4.20 13.51 23.52
CA SER A 203 2.81 13.03 23.58
C SER A 203 2.26 12.85 22.16
N LEU A 204 1.42 11.83 21.97
CA LEU A 204 0.73 11.59 20.69
C LEU A 204 -0.62 12.36 20.61
N GLU A 205 -0.96 13.10 21.65
CA GLU A 205 -2.07 14.05 21.69
C GLU A 205 -1.99 15.07 20.53
N GLY A 206 -3.08 15.21 19.78
CA GLY A 206 -3.16 16.08 18.61
C GLY A 206 -2.46 15.59 17.33
N ILE A 207 -1.61 14.56 17.41
CA ILE A 207 -0.91 13.97 16.24
C ILE A 207 -1.86 13.13 15.37
N MET A 208 -2.84 12.48 16.00
CA MET A 208 -3.86 11.65 15.34
C MET A 208 -5.25 11.97 15.90
N ALA A 209 -6.28 11.87 15.07
CA ALA A 209 -7.68 12.01 15.50
C ALA A 209 -8.10 10.85 16.43
N ASP A 210 -9.06 11.10 17.32
CA ASP A 210 -9.53 10.11 18.29
C ASP A 210 -10.15 8.89 17.58
N GLU A 211 -10.95 9.12 16.54
CA GLU A 211 -11.59 8.08 15.73
C GLU A 211 -10.56 7.16 15.06
N ALA A 212 -9.45 7.74 14.58
CA ALA A 212 -8.37 6.99 13.94
C ALA A 212 -7.53 6.18 14.94
N ARG A 213 -7.36 6.70 16.17
CA ARG A 213 -6.74 5.95 17.28
C ARG A 213 -7.63 4.78 17.69
N ASP A 214 -8.93 5.00 17.80
CA ASP A 214 -9.88 4.00 18.26
C ASP A 214 -10.07 2.91 17.19
N PHE A 215 -10.08 3.27 15.90
CA PHE A 215 -9.98 2.33 14.77
C PHE A 215 -8.71 1.47 14.83
N SER A 216 -7.54 2.11 15.00
CA SER A 216 -6.25 1.40 15.14
C SER A 216 -6.24 0.44 16.34
N THR A 217 -6.82 0.88 17.46
CA THR A 217 -6.95 0.09 18.70
C THR A 217 -7.89 -1.11 18.49
N TYR A 218 -8.97 -0.96 17.74
CA TYR A 218 -9.86 -2.06 17.36
C TYR A 218 -9.14 -3.08 16.46
N GLN A 219 -8.40 -2.62 15.45
CA GLN A 219 -7.62 -3.49 14.56
C GLN A 219 -6.56 -4.30 15.33
N HIS A 220 -5.91 -3.69 16.33
CA HIS A 220 -4.88 -4.34 17.15
C HIS A 220 -5.38 -5.62 17.86
N GLN A 221 -6.66 -5.67 18.25
CA GLN A 221 -7.27 -6.84 18.91
C GLN A 221 -7.17 -8.12 18.06
N TYR A 222 -7.15 -7.97 16.73
CA TYR A 222 -7.07 -9.07 15.78
C TYR A 222 -5.63 -9.45 15.38
N MET A 223 -4.63 -8.62 15.71
CA MET A 223 -3.22 -8.90 15.40
C MET A 223 -2.67 -10.15 16.10
N ALA A 224 -3.33 -10.69 17.14
CA ALA A 224 -2.92 -11.93 17.79
C ALA A 224 -2.97 -13.16 16.84
N ILE A 225 -3.80 -13.10 15.79
CA ILE A 225 -4.05 -14.18 14.83
C ILE A 225 -2.84 -14.44 13.92
N ARG A 226 -2.04 -13.41 13.61
CA ARG A 226 -0.94 -13.47 12.64
C ARG A 226 0.16 -14.46 13.02
N SER A 227 0.86 -15.02 12.04
CA SER A 227 2.02 -15.90 12.21
C SER A 227 3.35 -15.14 12.35
N GLY A 228 3.37 -13.82 12.07
CA GLY A 228 4.54 -12.96 12.24
C GLY A 228 4.41 -11.59 11.57
N ASP A 229 5.53 -10.86 11.54
CA ASP A 229 5.62 -9.45 11.11
C ASP A 229 6.74 -9.23 10.09
N ILE A 230 6.42 -8.49 9.05
CA ILE A 230 7.32 -8.09 7.98
C ILE A 230 7.47 -6.57 8.05
N HIS A 231 8.62 -6.10 8.47
CA HIS A 231 8.90 -4.67 8.69
C HIS A 231 9.62 -4.06 7.48
N ASN A 232 9.18 -2.90 7.01
CA ASN A 232 9.85 -2.17 5.92
C ASN A 232 11.09 -1.38 6.41
N THR A 233 11.98 -2.06 7.12
CA THR A 233 13.22 -1.50 7.69
C THR A 233 14.37 -2.51 7.60
N SER A 234 15.56 -2.13 8.04
CA SER A 234 16.74 -3.01 8.12
C SER A 234 17.33 -3.03 9.53
N LYS A 235 18.08 -4.09 9.89
CA LYS A 235 18.83 -4.11 11.17
C LYS A 235 19.90 -3.01 11.28
N VAL A 236 20.33 -2.40 10.16
CA VAL A 236 21.24 -1.24 10.16
C VAL A 236 20.53 0.03 10.66
N ASN A 237 19.23 0.16 10.39
CA ASN A 237 18.44 1.33 10.79
C ASN A 237 17.83 1.16 12.19
N GLU A 238 17.20 0.01 12.45
CA GLU A 238 16.33 -0.20 13.62
C GLU A 238 16.60 -1.52 14.35
N GLY A 239 17.79 -2.12 14.17
CA GLY A 239 18.15 -3.44 14.74
C GLY A 239 17.82 -3.59 16.23
N LYS A 240 18.22 -2.63 17.07
CA LYS A 240 17.94 -2.66 18.51
C LYS A 240 16.45 -2.65 18.84
N LEU A 241 15.64 -1.91 18.06
CA LEU A 241 14.19 -1.82 18.27
C LEU A 241 13.48 -3.09 17.80
N LEU A 242 13.96 -3.72 16.73
CA LEU A 242 13.53 -5.06 16.31
C LEU A 242 13.82 -6.10 17.40
N ASP A 243 15.05 -6.10 17.94
CA ASP A 243 15.45 -7.04 18.98
C ASP A 243 14.65 -6.84 20.28
N LEU A 244 14.25 -5.61 20.61
CA LEU A 244 13.35 -5.28 21.73
C LEU A 244 11.89 -5.67 21.46
N LEU A 245 11.41 -5.52 20.22
CA LEU A 245 10.06 -5.92 19.81
C LEU A 245 9.92 -7.45 19.80
N GLU A 246 10.96 -8.18 19.36
CA GLU A 246 11.03 -9.64 19.42
C GLU A 246 11.03 -10.14 20.89
N GLN A 247 11.75 -9.47 21.80
CA GLN A 247 11.68 -9.76 23.24
C GLN A 247 10.27 -9.56 23.82
N ALA A 248 9.59 -8.47 23.45
CA ALA A 248 8.22 -8.20 23.89
C ALA A 248 7.23 -9.27 23.39
N GLU A 249 7.38 -9.72 22.15
CA GLU A 249 6.49 -10.70 21.52
C GLU A 249 6.93 -12.16 21.66
N THR A 250 8.00 -12.43 22.42
CA THR A 250 8.53 -13.79 22.64
C THR A 250 7.47 -14.74 23.20
N ASN A 251 6.60 -14.24 24.10
CA ASN A 251 5.47 -15.01 24.66
C ASN A 251 4.41 -15.41 23.62
N LEU A 252 4.38 -14.74 22.46
CA LEU A 252 3.41 -14.96 21.38
C LEU A 252 4.00 -15.83 20.24
N ASN A 253 5.28 -16.19 20.31
CA ASN A 253 6.02 -16.99 19.31
C ASN A 253 5.86 -16.46 17.86
N LYS A 254 5.82 -15.12 17.71
CA LYS A 254 5.70 -14.45 16.40
C LYS A 254 7.08 -14.25 15.82
N LYS A 255 7.26 -14.58 14.54
CA LYS A 255 8.52 -14.36 13.82
C LYS A 255 8.54 -12.96 13.23
N GLN A 256 9.71 -12.30 13.24
CA GLN A 256 9.86 -10.97 12.66
C GLN A 256 10.93 -10.93 11.57
N TRP A 257 10.67 -10.18 10.51
CA TRP A 257 11.57 -10.02 9.37
C TRP A 257 11.74 -8.55 8.98
N ALA A 258 12.98 -8.06 9.00
CA ALA A 258 13.33 -6.76 8.47
C ALA A 258 13.79 -6.91 7.01
N ILE A 259 12.93 -6.52 6.05
CA ILE A 259 13.15 -6.73 4.60
C ILE A 259 13.39 -5.43 3.82
N GLY A 260 13.44 -4.30 4.52
CA GLY A 260 13.49 -2.97 3.93
C GLY A 260 14.90 -2.44 3.64
N PRO A 261 15.00 -1.33 2.88
CA PRO A 261 13.87 -0.56 2.36
C PRO A 261 13.31 -1.20 1.07
N VAL A 262 12.03 -1.59 1.10
CA VAL A 262 11.28 -2.11 -0.05
C VAL A 262 11.00 -0.94 -0.98
N LEU A 263 11.84 -0.80 -2.01
CA LEU A 263 11.81 0.30 -2.98
C LEU A 263 11.72 -0.24 -4.41
N PRO A 264 11.19 0.54 -5.37
CA PRO A 264 11.21 0.16 -6.78
C PRO A 264 12.65 -0.02 -7.28
N THR A 265 13.00 -1.24 -7.70
CA THR A 265 14.38 -1.63 -8.01
C THR A 265 14.93 -1.06 -9.33
N LYS A 266 14.10 -0.37 -10.14
CA LYS A 266 14.46 0.14 -11.47
C LYS A 266 13.84 1.51 -11.77
N LEU A 267 14.54 2.57 -11.36
CA LEU A 267 14.19 3.96 -11.72
C LEU A 267 14.26 4.26 -13.24
N HIS A 268 14.88 3.38 -14.04
CA HIS A 268 15.07 3.52 -15.49
C HIS A 268 13.80 3.67 -16.33
N HIS A 269 12.61 3.38 -15.79
CA HIS A 269 11.35 3.64 -16.51
C HIS A 269 10.88 5.09 -16.40
N ILE A 270 11.38 5.87 -15.43
CA ILE A 270 11.03 7.28 -15.25
C ILE A 270 11.69 8.16 -16.32
N SER A 271 12.91 7.83 -16.75
CA SER A 271 13.67 8.58 -17.76
C SER A 271 13.09 8.55 -19.18
N ASN A 272 12.06 7.74 -19.44
CA ASN A 272 11.40 7.64 -20.74
C ASN A 272 10.15 8.54 -20.86
N ARG A 273 9.91 9.45 -19.91
CA ARG A 273 8.92 10.52 -20.06
C ARG A 273 9.65 11.86 -20.13
N ASN A 274 9.22 12.74 -21.05
CA ASN A 274 9.68 14.12 -21.15
C ASN A 274 9.13 14.93 -19.96
N ASP A 275 9.68 14.67 -18.79
CA ASP A 275 9.33 15.36 -17.56
C ASP A 275 10.13 16.66 -17.46
N ILE A 276 9.44 17.79 -17.65
CA ILE A 276 10.01 19.13 -17.62
C ILE A 276 10.74 19.40 -16.29
N CYS A 277 10.30 18.80 -15.18
CA CYS A 277 10.98 18.92 -13.88
C CYS A 277 12.34 18.21 -13.88
N LEU A 278 12.45 17.04 -14.53
CA LEU A 278 13.72 16.32 -14.67
C LEU A 278 14.66 17.00 -15.67
N GLU A 279 14.13 17.48 -16.80
CA GLU A 279 14.90 18.28 -17.76
C GLU A 279 15.43 19.59 -17.16
N TRP A 280 14.70 20.21 -16.23
CA TRP A 280 15.16 21.38 -15.48
C TRP A 280 16.17 20.98 -14.39
N LEU A 281 15.93 19.88 -13.67
CA LEU A 281 16.82 19.39 -12.59
C LEU A 281 18.21 19.01 -13.13
N ASN A 282 18.27 18.35 -14.28
CA ASN A 282 19.51 17.97 -14.97
C ASN A 282 20.39 19.17 -15.39
N LYS A 283 19.84 20.40 -15.36
CA LYS A 283 20.55 21.65 -15.68
C LYS A 283 21.05 22.38 -14.42
N GLN A 284 20.81 21.85 -13.21
CA GLN A 284 21.22 22.48 -11.95
C GLN A 284 22.53 21.85 -11.40
N PRO A 285 23.35 22.61 -10.64
CA PRO A 285 24.53 22.06 -9.98
C PRO A 285 24.20 20.90 -9.01
N PRO A 286 25.10 19.90 -8.85
CA PRO A 286 24.91 18.80 -7.91
C PRO A 286 24.56 19.28 -6.50
N ARG A 287 23.57 18.65 -5.87
CA ARG A 287 23.10 18.93 -4.49
C ARG A 287 22.60 20.37 -4.25
N SER A 288 22.27 21.14 -5.29
CA SER A 288 21.85 22.55 -5.18
C SER A 288 20.33 22.81 -5.29
N VAL A 289 19.50 21.75 -5.22
CA VAL A 289 18.04 21.83 -5.37
C VAL A 289 17.36 21.17 -4.17
N LEU A 290 16.39 21.86 -3.56
CA LEU A 290 15.52 21.32 -2.53
C LEU A 290 14.27 20.69 -3.17
N PHE A 291 13.98 19.42 -2.86
CA PHE A 291 12.70 18.79 -3.21
C PHE A 291 11.73 18.91 -2.03
N ILE A 292 10.48 19.28 -2.32
CA ILE A 292 9.46 19.59 -1.31
C ILE A 292 8.15 18.87 -1.68
N SER A 293 7.68 18.00 -0.80
CA SER A 293 6.38 17.33 -0.90
C SER A 293 5.91 16.96 0.50
N PHE A 294 4.61 17.09 0.75
CA PHE A 294 3.96 16.80 2.03
C PHE A 294 3.07 15.54 1.95
N GLY A 295 3.43 14.60 1.07
CA GLY A 295 2.62 13.41 0.79
C GLY A 295 1.40 13.74 -0.09
N THR A 296 0.29 13.04 0.16
CA THR A 296 -0.93 13.10 -0.67
C THR A 296 -2.20 13.24 0.16
N THR A 297 -2.09 13.82 1.36
CA THR A 297 -3.15 13.88 2.38
C THR A 297 -3.09 15.13 3.26
N ILE A 298 -1.92 15.75 3.42
CA ILE A 298 -1.75 17.00 4.20
C ILE A 298 -2.31 18.18 3.38
N SER A 299 -3.20 18.94 3.99
CA SER A 299 -3.85 20.12 3.40
C SER A 299 -3.43 21.42 4.10
N PHE A 300 -3.19 22.45 3.30
CA PHE A 300 -2.70 23.76 3.76
C PHE A 300 -3.68 24.88 3.43
N SER A 301 -3.85 25.82 4.36
CA SER A 301 -4.54 27.09 4.15
C SER A 301 -3.76 27.98 3.18
N ASP A 302 -4.42 28.97 2.58
CA ASP A 302 -3.75 29.91 1.67
C ASP A 302 -2.67 30.74 2.37
N LYS A 303 -2.81 30.95 3.68
CA LYS A 303 -1.77 31.56 4.52
C LYS A 303 -0.53 30.68 4.58
N GLU A 304 -0.68 29.40 4.91
CA GLU A 304 0.46 28.45 4.99
C GLU A 304 1.16 28.28 3.63
N ILE A 305 0.38 28.17 2.54
CA ILE A 305 0.92 28.13 1.17
C ILE A 305 1.70 29.41 0.85
N LYS A 306 1.18 30.59 1.21
CA LYS A 306 1.82 31.88 0.97
C LYS A 306 3.12 32.05 1.77
N GLU A 307 3.10 31.76 3.07
CA GLU A 307 4.30 31.87 3.93
C GLU A 307 5.40 30.91 3.45
N LEU A 308 5.04 29.68 3.04
CA LEU A 308 6.00 28.74 2.45
C LEU A 308 6.56 29.24 1.12
N ALA A 309 5.72 29.77 0.22
CA ALA A 309 6.17 30.36 -1.05
C ALA A 309 7.14 31.54 -0.82
N MET A 310 6.80 32.45 0.09
CA MET A 310 7.64 33.60 0.47
C MET A 310 8.96 33.17 1.11
N GLY A 311 8.95 32.17 1.99
CA GLY A 311 10.16 31.62 2.59
C GLY A 311 11.09 30.96 1.57
N LEU A 312 10.53 30.25 0.59
CA LEU A 312 11.30 29.63 -0.49
C LEU A 312 11.92 30.66 -1.43
N GLU A 313 11.18 31.70 -1.82
CA GLU A 313 11.71 32.82 -2.59
C GLU A 313 12.87 33.53 -1.85
N GLN A 314 12.65 33.88 -0.58
CA GLN A 314 13.65 34.56 0.25
C GLN A 314 14.90 33.71 0.52
N SER A 315 14.77 32.38 0.54
CA SER A 315 15.91 31.46 0.70
C SER A 315 16.94 31.55 -0.42
N LYS A 316 16.53 32.04 -1.62
CA LYS A 316 17.31 32.06 -2.87
C LYS A 316 17.84 30.68 -3.31
N GLN A 317 17.32 29.60 -2.74
CA GLN A 317 17.63 28.23 -3.15
C GLN A 317 16.78 27.84 -4.37
N ARG A 318 17.31 26.94 -5.18
CA ARG A 318 16.51 26.28 -6.23
C ARG A 318 15.63 25.24 -5.57
N PHE A 319 14.37 25.11 -5.99
CA PHE A 319 13.48 24.10 -5.45
C PHE A 319 12.55 23.49 -6.50
N ILE A 320 12.08 22.27 -6.21
CA ILE A 320 10.94 21.63 -6.88
C ILE A 320 9.91 21.35 -5.78
N TRP A 321 8.73 21.97 -5.88
CA TRP A 321 7.66 21.84 -4.89
C TRP A 321 6.43 21.19 -5.52
N GLY A 322 6.08 19.99 -5.03
CA GLY A 322 4.81 19.34 -5.35
C GLY A 322 3.67 20.00 -4.58
N VAL A 323 2.92 20.87 -5.25
CA VAL A 323 1.72 21.55 -4.72
C VAL A 323 0.47 20.80 -5.18
N GLU A 324 -0.40 20.43 -4.24
CA GLU A 324 -1.72 19.90 -4.61
C GLU A 324 -2.65 21.05 -5.03
N ARG A 325 -3.30 20.88 -6.18
CA ARG A 325 -4.16 21.91 -6.77
C ARG A 325 -5.58 21.72 -6.26
N ARG A 326 -6.06 22.64 -5.41
CA ARG A 326 -7.47 22.69 -5.01
C ARG A 326 -8.38 22.67 -6.25
N ARG A 327 -9.49 21.96 -6.13
CA ARG A 327 -10.57 21.84 -7.12
C ARG A 327 -11.88 22.26 -6.46
#